data_AF-A0A226MP00-F1
#
_entry.id   AF-A0A226MP00-F1
#
_cell.length_a   1.000
_cell.length_b   1.000
_cell.length_c   1.000
_cell.angle_alpha   90.00
_cell.angle_beta   90.00
_cell.angle_gamma   90.00
#
_symmetry.space_group_name_H-M   'P 1'
#
loop_
_entity.id
_entity.type
_entity.pdbx_description
1 polymer ?
#
loop_
_entity_poly.entity_id
_entity_poly.type
_entity_poly.pdbx_seq_one_letter_code
_entity_poly.pdbx_strand_id
1 'polypeptide(L)' 'HCSDNTHHCQSDMNIVGAWKRGYTGKNVVVTILDDGIERNHPDLMQNYDSQASFDVNGNDFDPMPRYDASNENK' A
#
# COMPACT_ATOMS: atom_id res chain seq x y z
N HIS A 1 -24.03 2.92 18.22
CA HIS A 1 -24.90 1.80 18.62
C HIS A 1 -24.10 0.50 18.54
N CYS A 2 -23.48 0.12 19.66
CA CYS A 2 -22.95 -1.21 19.93
C CYS A 2 -23.43 -1.53 21.34
N SER A 3 -24.72 -1.78 21.45
CA SER A 3 -25.41 -2.06 22.71
C SER A 3 -25.94 -3.47 22.57
N ASP A 4 -25.06 -4.46 22.75
CA ASP A 4 -25.33 -5.79 23.29
C ASP A 4 -24.07 -6.65 23.27
N ASN A 5 -23.72 -7.22 24.43
CA ASN A 5 -22.50 -8.00 24.70
C ASN A 5 -22.48 -9.40 24.04
N THR A 6 -23.23 -9.61 22.95
CA THR A 6 -23.39 -10.93 22.32
C THR A 6 -22.93 -11.00 20.87
N HIS A 7 -22.60 -9.87 20.24
CA HIS A 7 -21.95 -9.85 18.93
C HIS A 7 -20.79 -8.85 18.95
N HIS A 8 -19.58 -9.36 18.71
CA HIS A 8 -18.42 -8.54 18.36
C HIS A 8 -18.89 -7.51 17.33
N CYS A 9 -18.72 -6.23 17.61
CA CYS A 9 -18.94 -5.19 16.62
C CYS A 9 -17.92 -5.41 15.51
N GLN A 10 -18.30 -6.18 14.49
CA GLN A 10 -17.42 -6.59 13.41
C GLN A 10 -17.10 -5.36 12.56
N SER A 11 -15.89 -4.85 12.72
CA SER A 11 -15.34 -3.70 11.99
C SER A 11 -14.25 -4.16 11.01
N ASP A 12 -14.45 -5.31 10.37
CA ASP A 12 -13.53 -5.84 9.35
C ASP A 12 -14.11 -5.67 7.94
N MET A 13 -13.23 -5.62 6.94
CA MET A 13 -13.59 -5.38 5.54
C MET A 13 -14.13 -6.62 4.82
N ASN A 14 -14.29 -7.77 5.49
CA ASN A 14 -14.72 -9.04 4.89
C ASN A 14 -13.87 -9.50 3.67
N ILE A 15 -12.56 -9.23 3.69
CA ILE A 15 -11.62 -9.54 2.58
C ILE A 15 -11.52 -11.04 2.28
N VAL A 16 -11.73 -11.90 3.29
CA VAL A 16 -11.68 -13.36 3.17
C VAL A 16 -12.76 -13.86 2.19
N GLY A 17 -13.92 -13.21 2.13
CA GLY A 17 -14.98 -13.56 1.19
C GLY A 17 -14.56 -13.35 -0.27
N ALA A 18 -13.85 -12.26 -0.57
CA ALA A 18 -13.33 -11.98 -1.91
C ALA A 18 -12.21 -12.96 -2.30
N TRP A 19 -11.28 -13.24 -1.37
CA TRP A 19 -10.19 -14.18 -1.60
C TRP A 19 -10.68 -15.61 -1.87
N LYS A 20 -11.70 -16.08 -1.13
CA LYS A 20 -12.34 -17.39 -1.36
C LYS A 20 -13.01 -17.49 -2.74
N ARG A 21 -13.39 -16.36 -3.34
CA ARG A 21 -13.90 -16.29 -4.72
C ARG A 21 -12.79 -16.14 -5.77
N GLY A 22 -11.52 -16.09 -5.34
CA GLY A 22 -10.35 -16.00 -6.21
C GLY A 22 -9.90 -14.57 -6.56
N TYR A 23 -10.50 -13.54 -5.96
CA TYR A 23 -10.11 -12.16 -6.23
C TYR A 23 -8.97 -11.74 -5.30
N THR A 24 -7.75 -11.61 -5.82
CA THR A 24 -6.56 -11.26 -5.02
C THR A 24 -5.92 -9.92 -5.41
N GLY A 25 -6.39 -9.29 -6.49
CA GLY A 25 -5.72 -8.13 -7.10
C GLY A 25 -4.63 -8.50 -8.11
N LYS A 26 -4.44 -9.79 -8.42
CA LYS A 26 -3.49 -10.22 -9.47
C LYS A 26 -3.79 -9.51 -10.80
N ASN A 27 -2.76 -8.98 -11.44
CA ASN A 27 -2.81 -8.18 -12.68
C ASN A 27 -3.48 -6.80 -12.54
N VAL A 28 -3.70 -6.33 -11.31
CA VAL A 28 -4.07 -4.93 -11.04
C VAL A 28 -2.82 -4.19 -10.61
N VAL A 29 -2.61 -3.01 -11.20
CA VAL A 29 -1.51 -2.09 -10.83
C VAL A 29 -2.11 -0.92 -10.05
N VAL A 30 -1.48 -0.58 -8.92
CA VAL A 30 -1.91 0.50 -8.02
C VAL A 30 -0.73 1.43 -7.80
N THR A 31 -0.94 2.73 -7.99
CA THR A 31 0.04 3.78 -7.66
C THR A 31 -0.35 4.43 -6.34
N ILE A 32 0.63 4.60 -5.45
CA ILE A 32 0.50 5.31 -4.17
C ILE A 32 1.14 6.69 -4.35
N LEU A 33 0.40 7.76 -4.05
CA LEU A 33 0.89 9.14 -4.10
C LEU A 33 1.19 9.60 -2.67
N ASP A 34 2.47 9.53 -2.26
CA ASP A 34 2.90 9.77 -0.88
C ASP A 34 4.38 10.23 -0.83
N ASP A 35 5.06 10.01 0.30
CA ASP A 35 6.46 10.36 0.55
C ASP A 35 7.52 9.39 -0.05
N GLY A 36 7.10 8.26 -0.60
CA GLY A 36 7.96 7.30 -1.30
C GLY A 36 7.51 5.85 -1.11
N ILE A 37 8.26 4.91 -1.67
CA ILE A 37 8.08 3.47 -1.46
C ILE A 37 9.43 2.75 -1.36
N GLU A 38 9.60 1.97 -0.30
CA GLU A 38 10.79 1.16 -0.09
C GLU A 38 10.78 -0.08 -1.01
N ARG A 39 11.14 0.11 -2.28
CA ARG A 39 11.04 -0.91 -3.35
C ARG A 39 11.80 -2.21 -3.09
N ASN A 40 12.78 -2.20 -2.17
CA ASN A 40 13.57 -3.36 -1.76
C ASN A 40 13.08 -4.02 -0.46
N HIS A 41 11.98 -3.57 0.15
CA HIS A 41 11.40 -4.23 1.31
C HIS A 41 10.96 -5.66 0.96
N PRO A 42 11.26 -6.68 1.79
CA PRO A 42 10.98 -8.08 1.47
C PRO A 42 9.51 -8.37 1.15
N ASP A 43 8.58 -7.65 1.79
CA ASP A 43 7.14 -7.81 1.55
C ASP A 43 6.63 -7.07 0.30
N LEU A 44 7.42 -6.15 -0.27
CA LEU A 44 7.01 -5.32 -1.42
C LEU A 44 7.74 -5.69 -2.70
N MET A 45 9.00 -6.10 -2.63
CA MET A 45 9.89 -6.27 -3.79
C MET A 45 9.32 -7.20 -4.87
N GLN A 46 8.51 -8.18 -4.48
CA GLN A 46 7.92 -9.16 -5.41
C GLN A 46 6.77 -8.58 -6.24
N ASN A 47 6.12 -7.52 -5.75
CA ASN A 47 4.95 -6.89 -6.40
C ASN A 47 5.21 -5.43 -6.81
N TYR A 48 6.44 -4.94 -6.66
CA TYR A 48 6.82 -3.59 -7.08
C TYR A 48 6.76 -3.45 -8.61
N ASP A 49 6.14 -2.37 -9.09
CA ASP A 49 6.09 -2.01 -10.51
C ASP A 49 6.76 -0.64 -10.70
N SER A 50 7.88 -0.63 -11.43
CA SER A 50 8.63 0.60 -11.73
C SER A 50 7.92 1.49 -12.75
N GLN A 51 7.01 0.97 -13.57
CA GLN A 51 6.22 1.80 -14.49
C GLN A 51 5.10 2.54 -13.77
N ALA A 52 4.72 2.07 -12.58
CA ALA A 52 3.70 2.67 -11.72
C ALA A 52 4.27 3.65 -10.70
N SER A 53 5.59 3.89 -10.74
CA SER A 53 6.33 4.63 -9.71
C SER A 53 7.21 5.72 -10.33
N PHE A 54 7.27 6.88 -9.69
CA PHE A 54 8.11 8.01 -10.10
C PHE A 54 8.32 8.96 -8.90
N ASP A 55 9.55 9.45 -8.71
CA ASP A 55 9.84 10.49 -7.73
C ASP A 55 9.68 11.87 -8.39
N VAL A 56 8.57 12.54 -8.08
CA VAL A 56 8.28 13.88 -8.60
C VAL A 56 9.19 14.96 -7.97
N ASN A 57 9.67 14.76 -6.75
CA ASN A 57 10.48 15.75 -6.04
C ASN A 57 11.95 15.68 -6.48
N GLY A 58 12.48 14.46 -6.67
CA GLY A 58 13.76 14.22 -7.33
C GLY A 58 13.74 14.40 -8.84
N ASN A 59 12.56 14.33 -9.46
CA ASN A 59 12.36 14.25 -10.90
C ASN A 59 13.16 13.09 -11.53
N ASP A 60 13.04 11.91 -10.92
CA ASP A 60 13.70 10.68 -11.35
C ASP A 60 12.80 9.44 -11.13
N PHE A 61 13.28 8.27 -11.55
CA PHE A 61 12.53 7.01 -11.50
C PHE A 61 12.74 6.19 -10.22
N ASP A 62 13.46 6.71 -9.22
CA ASP A 62 13.72 6.02 -7.96
C ASP A 62 12.86 6.57 -6.81
N PRO A 63 11.70 5.94 -6.51
CA PRO A 63 10.78 6.44 -5.49
C PRO A 63 11.23 6.09 -4.05
N MET A 64 12.51 5.74 -3.83
CA MET A 64 13.02 5.35 -2.51
C MET A 64 12.85 6.52 -1.52
N PRO A 65 12.28 6.27 -0.32
CA PRO A 65 12.11 7.31 0.68
C PRO A 65 13.45 7.93 1.09
N ARG A 66 13.44 9.24 1.31
CA ARG A 66 14.58 9.99 1.84
C ARG A 66 14.38 10.18 3.34
N TYR A 67 15.20 9.53 4.16
CA TYR A 67 15.15 9.65 5.63
C TYR A 67 15.84 10.92 6.14
N ASP A 68 15.54 12.06 5.52
CA ASP A 68 15.99 13.34 6.07
C ASP A 68 15.13 13.73 7.28
N ALA A 69 15.69 14.56 8.16
CA ALA A 69 15.03 14.95 9.41
C ALA A 69 13.77 15.82 9.19
N SER A 70 13.46 16.20 7.95
CA SER A 70 12.30 17.04 7.63
C SER A 70 11.01 16.26 7.43
N ASN A 71 11.03 14.92 7.25
CA ASN A 71 9.87 14.17 6.75
C ASN A 71 9.25 14.84 5.50
N GLU A 72 10.06 15.56 4.72
CA GLU A 72 9.63 16.25 3.51
C GLU A 72 10.21 15.50 2.32
N ASN A 73 9.38 15.32 1.31
CA ASN A 73 9.81 14.81 0.03
C ASN A 73 10.46 15.97 -0.75
N LYS A 74 11.73 16.27 -0.44
CA LYS A 74 12.62 17.10 -1.29
C LYS A 74 13.30 16.22 -2.29
#